data_AF-A0A3A4NXN2-F1
#
_entry.id   AF-A0A3A4NXN2-F1
#
_cell.length_a   1.000
_cell.length_b   1.000
_cell.length_c   1.000
_cell.angle_alpha   90.00
_cell.angle_beta   90.00
_cell.angle_gamma   90.00
#
_symmetry.space_group_name_H-M   'P 1'
#
loop_
_entity.id
_entity.type
_entity.pdbx_description
1 polymer ?
#
loop_
_entity_poly.entity_id
_entity_poly.type
_entity_poly.pdbx_seq_one_letter_code
_entity_poly.pdbx_strand_id
1 'polypeptide(L)'
;MKKSKPFRDIELELLKDPEKAREYLCISLEETRKDGNRTAFLRALRTVVDARGGIAELAKRTEKPTSSLYKTISEEGNPRLDTLDMILKDIGLELSVDFVEQQQ
;
A
#
# COMPACT_ATOMS: atom_id res chain seq x y z
N MET A 1 8.21 18.45 29.00
CA MET A 1 8.83 17.51 28.05
C MET A 1 7.83 17.23 26.93
N LYS A 2 8.11 17.63 25.68
CA LYS A 2 7.22 17.31 24.54
C LYS A 2 7.26 15.80 24.33
N LYS A 3 6.11 15.12 24.42
CA LYS A 3 6.02 13.68 24.11
C LYS A 3 6.38 13.50 22.63
N SER A 4 7.43 12.74 22.33
CA SER A 4 7.68 12.29 20.96
C SER A 4 6.44 11.58 20.46
N LYS A 5 5.98 11.94 19.25
CA LYS A 5 4.94 11.16 18.58
C LYS A 5 5.44 9.71 18.47
N PRO A 6 4.58 8.70 18.72
CA PRO A 6 4.96 7.32 18.50
C PRO A 6 5.41 7.15 17.04
N PHE A 7 6.42 6.30 16.81
CA PHE A 7 7.03 6.09 15.49
C PHE A 7 5.98 5.86 14.38
N ARG A 8 4.91 5.12 14.68
CA ARG A 8 3.79 4.87 13.76
C ARG A 8 3.02 6.12 13.35
N ASP A 9 2.87 7.11 14.24
CA ASP A 9 2.16 8.37 13.92
C ASP A 9 2.95 9.21 12.91
N ILE A 10 4.28 9.22 13.06
CA ILE A 10 5.20 9.92 12.16
C ILE A 10 5.19 9.24 10.79
N GLU A 11 5.21 7.90 10.76
CA GLU A 11 5.11 7.11 9.54
C GLU A 11 3.80 7.39 8.77
N LEU A 12 2.66 7.40 9.47
CA LEU A 12 1.37 7.72 8.86
C LEU A 12 1.29 9.17 8.37
N GLU A 13 1.92 10.12 9.07
CA GLU A 13 1.98 11.52 8.64
C GLU A 13 2.83 11.68 7.37
N LEU A 14 3.94 10.97 7.26
CA LEU A 14 4.82 10.98 6.09
C LEU A 14 4.12 10.38 4.85
N LEU A 15 3.38 9.28 5.01
CA LEU A 15 2.74 8.57 3.89
C LEU A 15 1.48 9.26 3.35
N LYS A 16 1.06 10.38 3.96
CA LYS A 16 0.09 11.30 3.35
C LYS A 16 0.64 11.97 2.10
N ASP A 17 1.96 12.10 1.99
CA ASP A 17 2.61 12.60 0.79
C ASP A 17 2.64 11.51 -0.32
N PRO A 18 2.20 11.82 -1.57
CA PRO A 18 2.13 10.85 -2.67
C PRO A 18 3.49 10.35 -3.13
N GLU A 19 4.53 11.17 -3.08
CA GLU A 19 5.87 10.74 -3.47
C GLU A 19 6.43 9.75 -2.44
N LYS A 20 6.20 10.00 -1.15
CA LYS A 20 6.58 9.09 -0.07
C LYS A 20 5.80 7.79 -0.07
N ALA A 21 4.49 7.84 -0.34
CA ALA A 21 3.69 6.63 -0.52
C ALA A 21 4.21 5.77 -1.69
N ARG A 22 4.53 6.40 -2.84
CA ARG A 22 5.11 5.71 -4.00
C ARG A 22 6.44 5.06 -3.65
N GLU A 23 7.38 5.83 -3.09
CA GLU A 23 8.71 5.36 -2.69
C GLU A 23 8.61 4.15 -1.75
N TYR A 24 7.74 4.25 -0.75
CA TYR A 24 7.50 3.18 0.22
C TYR A 24 6.96 1.89 -0.45
N LEU A 25 5.97 2.01 -1.35
CA LEU A 25 5.44 0.86 -2.08
C LEU A 25 6.44 0.24 -3.05
N CYS A 26 7.27 1.06 -3.72
CA CYS A 26 8.34 0.58 -4.60
C CYS A 26 9.37 -0.25 -3.83
N ILE A 27 9.83 0.24 -2.67
CA ILE A 27 10.78 -0.48 -1.82
C ILE A 27 10.19 -1.83 -1.39
N SER A 28 8.95 -1.84 -0.87
CA SER A 28 8.33 -3.09 -0.43
C SER A 28 8.02 -4.05 -1.58
N LEU A 29 7.75 -3.55 -2.79
CA LEU A 29 7.60 -4.38 -3.97
C LEU A 29 8.94 -5.02 -4.38
N GLU A 30 10.04 -4.28 -4.26
CA GLU A 30 11.39 -4.82 -4.51
C GLU A 30 11.75 -5.91 -3.50
N GLU A 31 11.44 -5.73 -2.22
CA GLU A 31 11.62 -6.77 -1.20
C GLU A 31 10.82 -8.03 -1.57
N THR A 32 9.54 -7.88 -1.89
CA THR A 32 8.70 -8.99 -2.37
C THR A 32 9.29 -9.71 -3.59
N ARG A 33 9.99 -9.01 -4.49
CA ARG A 33 10.67 -9.65 -5.63
C ARG A 33 11.90 -10.45 -5.22
N LYS A 34 12.62 -10.02 -4.18
CA LYS A 34 13.84 -10.69 -3.69
C LYS A 34 13.54 -12.02 -3.01
N ASP A 35 12.51 -12.05 -2.16
CA ASP A 35 12.21 -13.23 -1.35
C ASP A 35 10.95 -14.01 -1.81
N GLY A 36 10.16 -13.43 -2.71
CA GLY A 36 8.92 -14.02 -3.25
C GLY A 36 7.70 -13.85 -2.34
N ASN A 37 7.84 -13.24 -1.16
CA ASN A 37 6.75 -13.03 -0.21
C ASN A 37 6.06 -11.69 -0.42
N ARG A 38 4.80 -11.76 -0.86
CA ARG A 38 3.91 -10.60 -1.04
C ARG A 38 3.51 -9.91 0.26
N THR A 39 3.76 -10.51 1.43
CA THR A 39 3.37 -9.96 2.73
C THR A 39 3.94 -8.56 2.95
N ALA A 40 5.20 -8.32 2.56
CA ALA A 40 5.84 -7.01 2.69
C ALA A 40 5.08 -5.93 1.92
N PHE A 41 4.81 -6.18 0.63
CA PHE A 41 4.03 -5.27 -0.20
C PHE A 41 2.60 -5.05 0.30
N LEU A 42 1.87 -6.11 0.71
CA LEU A 42 0.49 -5.98 1.19
C LEU A 42 0.42 -5.19 2.51
N ARG A 43 1.38 -5.39 3.40
CA ARG A 43 1.51 -4.61 4.65
C ARG A 43 1.80 -3.14 4.36
N ALA A 44 2.66 -2.87 3.38
CA ALA A 44 2.97 -1.52 2.95
C ALA A 44 1.74 -0.83 2.34
N LEU A 45 1.04 -1.52 1.42
CA LEU A 45 -0.20 -1.05 0.82
C LEU A 45 -1.25 -0.71 1.88
N ARG A 46 -1.43 -1.58 2.87
CA ARG A 46 -2.34 -1.31 4.00
C ARG A 46 -1.93 -0.08 4.79
N THR A 47 -0.64 0.09 5.08
CA THR A 47 -0.14 1.24 5.82
C THR A 47 -0.35 2.55 5.06
N VAL A 48 -0.17 2.55 3.74
CA VAL A 48 -0.47 3.71 2.89
C VAL A 48 -1.97 4.00 2.88
N VAL A 49 -2.83 2.97 2.74
CA VAL A 49 -4.29 3.15 2.82
C VAL A 49 -4.70 3.76 4.17
N ASP A 50 -4.13 3.28 5.28
CA ASP A 50 -4.37 3.83 6.62
C ASP A 50 -3.94 5.30 6.73
N ALA A 51 -2.81 5.69 6.14
CA ALA A 51 -2.37 7.08 6.08
C ALA A 51 -3.30 7.98 5.25
N ARG A 52 -4.02 7.41 4.27
CA ARG A 52 -4.91 8.10 3.31
C ARG A 52 -6.39 8.09 3.70
N GLY A 53 -6.68 7.95 4.98
CA GLY A 53 -8.04 7.94 5.52
C GLY A 53 -8.58 6.54 5.85
N GLY A 54 -7.79 5.50 5.61
CA GLY A 54 -8.08 4.14 6.03
C GLY A 54 -9.08 3.39 5.15
N ILE A 55 -9.25 2.12 5.50
CA ILE A 55 -10.05 1.16 4.74
C ILE A 55 -11.53 1.56 4.68
N ALA A 56 -12.06 2.23 5.70
CA ALA A 56 -13.43 2.70 5.72
C ALA A 56 -13.68 3.78 4.64
N GLU A 57 -12.75 4.71 4.47
CA GLU A 57 -12.87 5.75 3.45
C GLU A 57 -12.61 5.18 2.04
N LEU A 58 -11.63 4.29 1.90
CA LEU A 58 -11.41 3.53 0.66
C LEU A 58 -12.68 2.78 0.23
N ALA A 59 -13.34 2.09 1.16
CA ALA A 59 -14.59 1.37 0.89
C ALA A 59 -15.70 2.27 0.35
N LYS A 60 -15.84 3.48 0.89
CA LYS A 60 -16.80 4.47 0.41
C LYS A 60 -16.48 4.95 -0.99
N ARG A 61 -15.20 5.25 -1.28
CA ARG A 61 -14.75 5.76 -2.58
C ARG A 61 -14.78 4.71 -3.69
N THR A 62 -14.62 3.43 -3.33
CA THR A 62 -14.53 2.31 -4.27
C THR A 62 -15.81 1.47 -4.35
N GLU A 63 -16.82 1.80 -3.55
CA GLU A 63 -18.09 1.07 -3.46
C GLU A 63 -17.90 -0.44 -3.17
N LYS A 64 -16.82 -0.79 -2.45
CA LYS A 64 -16.50 -2.16 -2.05
C LYS A 64 -16.79 -2.38 -0.57
N PRO A 65 -17.24 -3.60 -0.18
CA PRO A 65 -17.46 -3.92 1.22
C PRO A 65 -16.12 -3.91 1.98
N THR A 66 -16.09 -3.20 3.11
CA THR A 66 -14.91 -3.11 4.00
C THR A 66 -14.36 -4.48 4.37
N SER A 67 -15.22 -5.45 4.67
CA SER A 67 -14.84 -6.83 5.00
C SER A 67 -14.07 -7.53 3.88
N SER A 68 -14.37 -7.22 2.61
CA SER A 68 -13.62 -7.73 1.46
C SER A 68 -12.28 -7.02 1.34
N LEU A 69 -12.25 -5.70 1.51
CA LEU A 69 -11.00 -4.92 1.44
C LEU A 69 -10.02 -5.33 2.54
N TYR A 70 -10.47 -5.50 3.78
CA TYR A 70 -9.63 -6.00 4.88
C TYR A 70 -8.96 -7.34 4.57
N LYS A 71 -9.68 -8.27 3.93
CA LYS A 71 -9.13 -9.56 3.49
C LYS A 71 -8.23 -9.45 2.26
N THR A 72 -8.50 -8.46 1.42
CA THR A 72 -7.77 -8.25 0.16
C THR A 72 -6.36 -7.72 0.43
N ILE A 73 -6.22 -6.77 1.36
CA ILE A 73 -4.94 -6.14 1.73
C ILE A 73 -4.38 -6.65 3.07
N SER A 74 -4.83 -7.81 3.53
CA SER A 74 -4.21 -8.49 4.67
C SER A 74 -2.85 -9.08 4.28
N GLU A 75 -2.05 -9.46 5.27
CA GLU A 75 -0.74 -10.10 5.07
C GLU A 75 -0.83 -11.38 4.22
N GLU A 76 -1.91 -12.14 4.39
CA GLU A 76 -2.19 -13.36 3.62
C GLU A 76 -3.06 -13.11 2.37
N GLY A 77 -3.37 -11.84 2.09
CA GLY A 77 -4.24 -11.46 0.99
C GLY A 77 -3.71 -11.87 -0.38
N ASN A 78 -4.60 -11.89 -1.35
CA ASN A 78 -4.25 -12.05 -2.76
C ASN A 78 -5.18 -11.17 -3.61
N PRO A 79 -4.91 -9.84 -3.65
CA PRO A 79 -5.74 -8.93 -4.43
C PRO A 79 -5.72 -9.35 -5.89
N ARG A 80 -6.90 -9.42 -6.52
CA ARG A 80 -6.97 -9.49 -7.98
C ARG A 80 -6.41 -8.21 -8.58
N LEU A 81 -5.95 -8.30 -9.83
CA LEU A 81 -5.41 -7.16 -10.56
C LEU A 81 -6.36 -5.96 -10.58
N ASP A 82 -7.66 -6.20 -10.83
CA ASP A 82 -8.71 -5.17 -10.83
C ASP A 82 -8.79 -4.42 -9.50
N THR A 83 -8.62 -5.15 -8.40
CA THR A 83 -8.76 -4.59 -7.05
C THR A 83 -7.50 -3.85 -6.65
N LEU A 84 -6.32 -4.37 -7.03
CA LEU A 84 -5.05 -3.70 -6.79
C LEU A 84 -4.98 -2.37 -7.55
N ASP A 85 -5.30 -2.37 -8.84
CA ASP A 85 -5.33 -1.16 -9.68
C ASP A 85 -6.30 -0.11 -9.12
N MET A 86 -7.51 -0.53 -8.71
CA MET A 86 -8.49 0.34 -8.06
C MET A 86 -7.95 1.00 -6.78
N ILE A 87 -7.27 0.23 -5.91
CA ILE A 87 -6.69 0.76 -4.67
C ILE A 87 -5.57 1.74 -4.98
N LEU A 88 -4.69 1.42 -5.93
CA LEU A 88 -3.59 2.30 -6.31
C LEU A 88 -4.12 3.62 -6.88
N LYS A 89 -5.14 3.58 -7.75
CA LYS A 89 -5.78 4.78 -8.31
C LYS A 89 -6.40 5.66 -7.24
N ASP A 90 -7.04 5.06 -6.23
CA ASP A 90 -7.61 5.78 -5.09
C ASP A 90 -6.57 6.61 -4.31
N ILE A 91 -5.34 6.12 -4.22
CA ILE A 91 -4.21 6.82 -3.56
C ILE A 91 -3.36 7.66 -4.53
N GLY A 92 -3.77 7.78 -5.79
CA GLY A 92 -3.10 8.60 -6.81
C GLY A 92 -1.92 7.92 -7.51
N LEU A 93 -1.89 6.59 -7.53
CA LEU A 93 -0.87 5.77 -8.19
C LEU A 93 -1.51 4.87 -9.26
N GLU A 94 -0.70 4.30 -10.14
CA GLU A 94 -1.16 3.37 -11.17
C GLU A 94 -0.17 2.20 -11.33
N LEU A 95 -0.66 1.07 -11.82
CA LEU A 95 0.20 -0.05 -12.21
C LEU A 95 0.87 0.25 -13.54
N SER A 96 2.19 0.06 -13.59
CA SER A 96 2.96 0.16 -14.82
C SER A 96 3.66 -1.16 -15.15
N VAL A 97 3.98 -1.32 -16.43
CA VAL A 97 4.85 -2.39 -16.93
C VAL A 97 6.19 -1.75 -17.29
N ASP A 98 7.27 -2.35 -16.81
CA ASP A 98 8.63 -1.91 -17.08
C ASP A 98 9.50 -3.09 -17.54
N PHE A 99 10.72 -2.81 -17.99
CA PHE A 99 11.67 -3.86 -18.32
C PHE A 99 12.10 -4.58 -17.03
N VAL A 100 12.21 -5.91 -17.10
CA VAL A 100 12.92 -6.65 -16.06
C VAL A 100 14.40 -6.34 -16.24
N GLU A 101 15.03 -5.69 -15.26
CA GLU A 101 16.48 -5.54 -15.25
C GLU A 101 17.12 -6.93 -15.27
N GLN A 102 17.55 -7.36 -16.46
CA GLN A 102 18.37 -8.54 -16.63
C GLN A 102 19.76 -8.15 -16.12
N GLN A 103 20.12 -8.54 -14.90
CA GLN A 103 21.51 -8.45 -14.46
C GLN A 103 22.35 -9.28 -15.43
N GLN A 104 23.17 -8.58 -16.22
CA GLN A 104 24.19 -9.17 -17.07
C GLN A 104 25.50 -9.29 -16.30
#